data_AF-A0A9X2K9S9-F1
#
_entry.id   AF-A0A9X2K9S9-F1
#
_cell.length_a   1.000
_cell.length_b   1.000
_cell.length_c   1.000
_cell.angle_alpha   90.00
_cell.angle_beta   90.00
_cell.angle_gamma   90.00
#
_symmetry.space_group_name_H-M   'P 1'
#
loop_
_entity.id
_entity.type
_entity.pdbx_description
1 polymer ?
#
loop_
_entity_poly.entity_id
_entity_poly.type
_entity_poly.pdbx_seq_one_letter_code
_entity_poly.pdbx_strand_id
1 'polypeptide(L)'
;MDLVWPVVAWALWVAMLVTAFKVSNRHDPGQGADAPPPAPVADLLRGMRAQEVFHTALFELAGRGRLTVEGDHLSLGAPLEEPLPAYERWVMERVRARMGGASEAAVIDLMPAAAELDRAFVPLVRRHAIELGLARRRWPSLLVPVVLAAALVVPWYATVAAAGVSWPGIIASAVSFVAGIGLLMGGRGFVPTVRGREVAEAGPAGPEQEWIFTGSGWHSGEIEPARPLPGRQEVTGHVVKRWAEADRHYIALHDGSSAKAIAFEVEPGLYHDVLPGDSVRVLVRPRSGTVVRVLAHDRHW
;
A
#
# COMPACT_ATOMS: atom_id res chain seq x y z
N MET A 1 16.77 -47.29 7.22
CA MET A 1 15.54 -46.72 6.62
C MET A 1 15.88 -46.32 5.21
N ASP A 2 15.14 -46.78 4.22
CA ASP A 2 15.35 -46.41 2.82
C ASP A 2 14.78 -45.00 2.59
N LEU A 3 15.66 -44.00 2.53
CA LEU A 3 15.31 -42.60 2.30
C LEU A 3 15.35 -42.22 0.81
N VAL A 4 15.63 -43.17 -0.09
CA VAL A 4 15.74 -42.89 -1.53
C VAL A 4 14.41 -42.34 -2.07
N TRP A 5 13.28 -42.93 -1.68
CA TRP A 5 11.95 -42.48 -2.14
C TRP A 5 11.55 -41.09 -1.63
N PRO A 6 11.71 -40.75 -0.33
CA PRO A 6 11.57 -39.37 0.15
C PRO A 6 12.42 -38.37 -0.64
N VAL A 7 13.71 -38.67 -0.85
CA VAL A 7 14.63 -37.76 -1.55
C VAL A 7 14.20 -37.54 -2.99
N VAL A 8 13.83 -38.61 -3.70
CA VAL A 8 13.35 -38.53 -5.10
C VAL A 8 12.05 -37.74 -5.18
N ALA A 9 11.10 -37.96 -4.26
CA ALA A 9 9.82 -37.25 -4.25
C ALA A 9 10.01 -35.73 -4.03
N TRP A 10 10.90 -35.33 -3.11
CA TRP A 10 11.25 -33.93 -2.89
C TRP A 10 11.96 -33.33 -4.12
N ALA A 11 12.91 -34.03 -4.71
CA ALA A 11 13.63 -33.57 -5.90
C ALA A 11 12.68 -33.34 -7.09
N LEU A 12 11.73 -34.25 -7.32
CA LEU A 12 10.72 -34.11 -8.37
C LEU A 12 9.78 -32.93 -8.11
N TRP A 13 9.36 -32.73 -6.87
CA TRP A 13 8.52 -31.59 -6.52
C TRP A 13 9.24 -30.26 -6.73
N VAL A 14 10.51 -30.15 -6.32
CA VAL A 14 11.34 -28.96 -6.57
C VAL A 14 11.54 -28.72 -8.07
N ALA A 15 11.79 -29.78 -8.85
CA ALA A 15 11.91 -29.67 -10.30
C ALA A 15 10.62 -29.15 -10.96
N MET A 16 9.45 -29.63 -10.52
CA MET A 16 8.14 -29.13 -10.96
C MET A 16 7.97 -27.65 -10.60
N LEU A 17 8.32 -27.24 -9.38
CA LEU A 17 8.26 -25.86 -8.94
C LEU A 17 9.11 -24.92 -9.82
N VAL A 18 10.38 -25.28 -10.05
CA VAL A 18 11.31 -24.51 -10.90
C VAL A 18 10.80 -24.40 -12.33
N THR A 19 10.28 -25.49 -12.87
CA THR A 19 9.72 -25.53 -14.23
C THR A 19 8.50 -24.62 -14.34
N ALA A 20 7.60 -24.68 -13.37
CA ALA A 20 6.41 -23.84 -13.32
C ALA A 20 6.77 -22.35 -13.26
N PHE A 21 7.79 -21.96 -12.48
CA PHE A 21 8.30 -20.59 -12.47
C PHE A 21 8.90 -20.15 -13.80
N LYS A 22 9.72 -20.99 -14.45
CA LYS A 22 10.31 -20.69 -15.76
C LYS A 22 9.26 -20.49 -16.84
N VAL A 23 8.21 -21.31 -16.86
CA VAL A 23 7.11 -21.19 -17.82
C VAL A 23 6.27 -19.96 -17.52
N SER A 24 5.95 -19.69 -16.25
CA SER A 24 5.20 -18.49 -15.81
C SER A 24 5.89 -17.19 -16.22
N ASN A 25 7.23 -17.12 -16.12
CA ASN A 25 8.01 -15.94 -16.47
C ASN A 25 8.10 -15.63 -17.97
N ARG A 26 7.74 -16.57 -18.86
CA ARG A 26 7.76 -16.37 -20.32
C ARG A 26 6.55 -15.59 -20.84
N HIS A 27 5.54 -15.35 -20.00
CA HIS A 27 4.42 -14.52 -20.39
C HIS A 27 4.88 -13.05 -20.33
N ASP A 28 5.08 -12.47 -21.51
CA ASP A 28 5.48 -11.08 -21.66
C ASP A 28 4.24 -10.21 -21.39
N PRO A 29 4.19 -9.45 -20.29
CA PRO A 29 3.16 -8.43 -20.17
C PRO A 29 3.48 -7.42 -21.26
N GLY A 30 2.61 -7.32 -22.28
CA GLY A 30 2.87 -6.53 -23.48
C GLY A 30 3.38 -5.12 -23.19
N GLN A 31 4.05 -4.51 -24.16
CA GLN A 31 4.55 -3.13 -24.06
C GLN A 31 3.43 -2.20 -23.60
N GLY A 32 3.49 -1.76 -22.34
CA GLY A 32 2.58 -0.76 -21.81
C GLY A 32 2.75 0.55 -22.57
N ALA A 33 1.67 1.31 -22.73
CA ALA A 33 1.69 2.61 -23.41
C ALA A 33 2.71 3.57 -22.78
N ASP A 34 3.38 4.42 -23.55
CA ASP A 34 4.43 5.35 -23.07
C ASP A 34 3.90 6.49 -22.16
N ALA A 35 2.59 6.54 -21.92
CA ALA A 35 1.99 7.52 -21.03
C ALA A 35 2.50 7.35 -19.58
N PRO A 36 2.66 8.45 -18.81
CA PRO A 36 2.97 8.38 -17.40
C PRO A 36 1.88 7.59 -16.66
N PRO A 37 2.26 6.71 -15.70
CA PRO A 37 1.31 5.91 -14.97
C PRO A 37 0.38 6.81 -14.12
N PRO A 38 -0.90 6.42 -13.96
CA PRO A 38 -1.78 7.04 -12.97
C PRO A 38 -1.12 7.06 -11.59
N ALA A 39 -1.22 8.18 -10.89
CA ALA A 39 -0.62 8.37 -9.57
C ALA A 39 -0.97 7.27 -8.53
N PRO A 40 -2.24 6.81 -8.36
CA PRO A 40 -2.57 5.73 -7.43
C PRO A 40 -1.95 4.39 -7.83
N VAL A 41 -1.72 4.15 -9.12
CA VAL A 41 -1.00 2.95 -9.58
C VAL A 41 0.47 3.05 -9.19
N ALA A 42 1.10 4.21 -9.39
CA ALA A 42 2.48 4.43 -9.00
C ALA A 42 2.67 4.27 -7.48
N ASP A 43 1.77 4.82 -6.67
CA ASP A 43 1.83 4.70 -5.21
C ASP A 43 1.61 3.27 -4.72
N LEU A 44 0.71 2.52 -5.35
CA LEU A 44 0.57 1.10 -5.08
C LEU A 44 1.88 0.33 -5.36
N LEU A 45 2.59 0.65 -6.45
CA LEU A 45 3.85 0.00 -6.80
C LEU A 45 4.98 0.36 -5.83
N ARG A 46 4.94 1.54 -5.23
CA ARG A 46 5.84 1.97 -4.14
C ARG A 46 5.57 1.27 -2.82
N GLY A 47 4.47 0.54 -2.71
CA GLY A 47 4.06 -0.10 -1.46
C GLY A 47 3.40 0.87 -0.48
N MET A 48 2.83 1.97 -0.98
CA MET A 48 2.01 2.87 -0.17
C MET A 48 0.78 2.13 0.38
N ARG A 49 0.27 2.60 1.51
CA ARG A 49 -0.89 2.01 2.19
C ARG A 49 -2.16 2.17 1.35
N ALA A 50 -3.15 1.31 1.58
CA ALA A 50 -4.39 1.35 0.81
C ALA A 50 -5.13 2.70 0.90
N GLN A 51 -5.08 3.36 2.07
CA GLN A 51 -5.66 4.69 2.31
C GLN A 51 -4.94 5.77 1.51
N GLU A 52 -3.61 5.69 1.46
CA GLU A 52 -2.75 6.58 0.70
C GLU A 52 -3.07 6.47 -0.79
N VAL A 53 -3.11 5.25 -1.32
CA VAL A 53 -3.50 4.98 -2.72
C VAL A 53 -4.92 5.49 -3.02
N PHE A 54 -5.83 5.40 -2.05
CA PHE A 54 -7.20 5.91 -2.20
C PHE A 54 -7.22 7.45 -2.28
N HIS A 55 -6.44 8.14 -1.43
CA HIS A 55 -6.30 9.59 -1.51
C HIS A 55 -5.71 10.04 -2.83
N THR A 56 -4.66 9.39 -3.33
CA THR A 56 -4.11 9.72 -4.64
C THR A 56 -5.16 9.56 -5.74
N ALA A 57 -6.03 8.56 -5.64
CA ALA A 57 -7.13 8.39 -6.59
C ALA A 57 -8.18 9.53 -6.52
N LEU A 58 -8.45 10.08 -5.33
CA LEU A 58 -9.31 11.28 -5.19
C LEU A 58 -8.67 12.50 -5.85
N PHE A 59 -7.38 12.74 -5.63
CA PHE A 59 -6.66 13.86 -6.26
C PHE A 59 -6.53 13.69 -7.76
N GLU A 60 -6.33 12.47 -8.25
CA GLU A 60 -6.34 12.19 -9.69
C GLU A 60 -7.71 12.48 -10.30
N LEU A 61 -8.79 12.08 -9.63
CA LEU A 61 -10.16 12.44 -10.04
C LEU A 61 -10.39 13.96 -9.99
N ALA A 62 -9.83 14.65 -9.00
CA ALA A 62 -9.91 16.10 -8.88
C ALA A 62 -9.14 16.82 -10.01
N GLY A 63 -7.93 16.37 -10.33
CA GLY A 63 -7.14 16.88 -11.46
C GLY A 63 -7.83 16.66 -12.81
N ARG A 64 -8.74 15.69 -12.91
CA ARG A 64 -9.61 15.45 -14.08
C ARG A 64 -10.97 16.17 -14.00
N GLY A 65 -11.17 17.06 -13.02
CA GLY A 65 -12.38 17.84 -12.85
C GLY A 65 -13.63 17.04 -12.43
N ARG A 66 -13.45 15.80 -11.95
CA ARG A 66 -14.55 14.94 -11.48
C ARG A 66 -14.99 15.27 -10.06
N LEU A 67 -14.07 15.84 -9.31
CA LEU A 67 -14.18 16.25 -7.92
C LEU A 67 -13.47 17.59 -7.78
N THR A 68 -13.80 18.36 -6.76
CA THR A 68 -13.00 19.52 -6.35
C THR A 68 -12.55 19.27 -4.92
N VAL A 69 -11.27 19.47 -4.64
CA VAL A 69 -10.69 19.36 -3.31
C VAL A 69 -10.18 20.74 -2.93
N GLU A 70 -10.75 21.32 -1.87
CA GLU A 70 -10.36 22.61 -1.30
C GLU A 70 -10.01 22.38 0.18
N GLY A 71 -8.70 22.35 0.47
CA GLY A 71 -8.19 21.93 1.79
C GLY A 71 -8.71 20.54 2.15
N ASP A 72 -9.31 20.42 3.33
CA ASP A 72 -9.85 19.15 3.86
C ASP A 72 -11.24 18.78 3.33
N HIS A 73 -11.80 19.58 2.42
CA HIS A 73 -13.16 19.37 1.92
C HIS A 73 -13.19 18.97 0.46
N LEU A 74 -14.18 18.14 0.14
CA LEU A 74 -14.39 17.57 -1.18
C LEU A 74 -15.82 17.79 -1.64
N SER A 75 -15.96 18.32 -2.84
CA SER A 75 -17.25 18.47 -3.54
C SER A 75 -17.26 17.70 -4.86
N LEU A 76 -18.44 17.32 -5.32
CA LEU A 76 -18.61 16.59 -6.59
C LEU A 76 -18.59 17.57 -7.75
N GLY A 77 -17.74 17.30 -8.75
CA GLY A 77 -17.76 18.01 -10.02
C GLY A 77 -18.93 17.59 -10.91
N ALA A 78 -19.08 18.28 -12.04
CA ALA A 78 -20.08 17.91 -13.03
C ALA A 78 -19.81 16.50 -13.61
N PRO A 79 -20.86 15.72 -13.92
CA PRO A 79 -20.67 14.41 -14.55
C PRO A 79 -20.08 14.57 -15.96
N LEU A 80 -18.81 14.16 -16.14
CA LEU A 80 -18.18 14.09 -17.46
C LEU A 80 -18.50 12.73 -18.14
N GLU A 81 -18.53 12.71 -19.47
CA GLU A 81 -18.94 11.53 -20.25
C GLU A 81 -17.85 10.45 -20.39
N GLU A 82 -16.58 10.77 -20.09
CA GLU A 82 -15.50 9.81 -20.31
C GLU A 82 -15.63 8.54 -19.44
N PRO A 83 -15.34 7.36 -19.99
CA PRO A 83 -15.41 6.11 -19.25
C PRO A 83 -14.28 6.02 -18.21
N LEU A 84 -14.66 5.96 -16.94
CA LEU A 84 -13.71 5.83 -15.83
C LEU A 84 -13.13 4.40 -15.76
N PRO A 85 -11.82 4.25 -15.47
CA PRO A 85 -11.23 3.00 -14.99
C PRO A 85 -12.03 2.40 -13.84
N ALA A 86 -11.94 1.08 -13.67
CA ALA A 86 -12.77 0.37 -12.69
C ALA A 86 -12.51 0.83 -11.24
N TYR A 87 -11.25 1.14 -10.88
CA TYR A 87 -10.92 1.64 -9.55
C TYR A 87 -11.48 3.05 -9.32
N GLU A 88 -11.39 3.95 -10.30
CA GLU A 88 -11.95 5.31 -10.21
C GLU A 88 -13.47 5.30 -10.09
N ARG A 89 -14.13 4.41 -10.85
CA ARG A 89 -15.59 4.21 -10.73
C ARG A 89 -15.97 3.76 -9.32
N TRP A 90 -15.24 2.79 -8.78
CA TRP A 90 -15.43 2.33 -7.41
C TRP A 90 -15.26 3.47 -6.39
N VAL A 91 -14.21 4.29 -6.54
CA VAL A 91 -13.98 5.48 -5.70
C VAL A 91 -15.17 6.44 -5.77
N MET A 92 -15.60 6.82 -6.98
CA MET A 92 -16.74 7.73 -7.18
C MET A 92 -18.05 7.19 -6.59
N GLU A 93 -18.32 5.88 -6.72
CA GLU A 93 -19.48 5.24 -6.09
C GLU A 93 -19.44 5.35 -4.56
N ARG A 94 -18.26 5.13 -3.96
CA ARG A 94 -18.08 5.22 -2.50
C ARG A 94 -18.19 6.65 -1.99
N VAL A 95 -17.59 7.61 -2.70
CA VAL A 95 -17.67 9.04 -2.37
C VAL A 95 -19.12 9.49 -2.42
N ARG A 96 -19.85 9.22 -3.52
CA ARG A 96 -21.28 9.59 -3.65
C ARG A 96 -22.14 8.95 -2.56
N ALA A 97 -21.92 7.67 -2.27
CA ALA A 97 -22.68 6.97 -1.23
C ALA A 97 -22.46 7.58 0.16
N ARG A 98 -21.21 7.96 0.49
CA ARG A 98 -20.87 8.59 1.78
C ARG A 98 -21.29 10.04 1.88
N MET A 99 -21.23 10.80 0.78
CA MET A 99 -21.73 12.18 0.76
C MET A 99 -23.25 12.26 0.98
N GLY A 100 -24.01 11.21 0.63
CA GLY A 100 -25.44 11.15 0.95
C GLY A 100 -26.28 12.29 0.37
N GLY A 101 -25.82 12.95 -0.70
CA GLY A 101 -26.45 14.13 -1.29
C GLY A 101 -26.00 15.48 -0.73
N ALA A 102 -25.05 15.51 0.20
CA ALA A 102 -24.38 16.74 0.62
C ALA A 102 -23.65 17.40 -0.56
N SER A 103 -23.56 18.73 -0.56
CA SER A 103 -22.78 19.49 -1.56
C SER A 103 -21.27 19.30 -1.38
N GLU A 104 -20.85 19.10 -0.13
CA GLU A 104 -19.45 19.01 0.29
C GLU A 104 -19.36 18.07 1.50
N ALA A 105 -18.23 17.38 1.63
CA ALA A 105 -17.92 16.54 2.78
C ALA A 105 -16.43 16.62 3.12
N ALA A 106 -16.07 16.43 4.38
CA ALA A 106 -14.66 16.34 4.76
C ALA A 106 -14.04 15.06 4.18
N VAL A 107 -12.82 15.14 3.66
CA VAL A 107 -12.12 14.00 3.03
C VAL A 107 -12.00 12.82 3.98
N ILE A 108 -11.80 13.10 5.27
CA ILE A 108 -11.72 12.07 6.33
C ILE A 108 -13.01 11.25 6.47
N ASP A 109 -14.18 11.88 6.30
CA ASP A 109 -15.49 11.21 6.40
C ASP A 109 -15.78 10.33 5.17
N LEU A 110 -15.09 10.61 4.06
CA LEU A 110 -15.21 9.85 2.81
C LEU A 110 -14.30 8.61 2.78
N MET A 111 -13.36 8.50 3.71
CA MET A 111 -12.39 7.40 3.77
C MET A 111 -13.08 6.06 4.08
N PRO A 112 -12.97 5.05 3.20
CA PRO A 112 -13.44 3.71 3.51
C PRO A 112 -12.59 3.03 4.59
N ALA A 113 -13.17 2.03 5.27
CA ALA A 113 -12.43 1.23 6.22
C ALA A 113 -11.27 0.48 5.54
N ALA A 114 -10.13 0.32 6.23
CA ALA A 114 -8.94 -0.33 5.69
C ALA A 114 -9.24 -1.72 5.07
N ALA A 115 -10.03 -2.54 5.76
CA ALA A 115 -10.42 -3.86 5.27
C ALA A 115 -11.29 -3.81 3.99
N GLU A 116 -12.07 -2.76 3.79
CA GLU A 116 -12.83 -2.53 2.56
C GLU A 116 -11.88 -2.17 1.41
N LEU A 117 -10.91 -1.28 1.67
CA LEU A 117 -9.90 -0.89 0.68
C LEU A 117 -9.07 -2.10 0.21
N ASP A 118 -8.57 -2.92 1.13
CA ASP A 118 -7.77 -4.10 0.81
C ASP A 118 -8.57 -5.16 0.03
N ARG A 119 -9.85 -5.32 0.36
CA ARG A 119 -10.71 -6.34 -0.27
C ARG A 119 -11.24 -5.92 -1.64
N ALA A 120 -11.57 -4.65 -1.83
CA ALA A 120 -12.32 -4.19 -3.00
C ALA A 120 -11.56 -3.19 -3.87
N PHE A 121 -10.84 -2.23 -3.28
CA PHE A 121 -10.18 -1.15 -4.02
C PHE A 121 -8.80 -1.55 -4.54
N VAL A 122 -7.92 -2.01 -3.65
CA VAL A 122 -6.54 -2.41 -3.99
C VAL A 122 -6.48 -3.44 -5.12
N PRO A 123 -7.36 -4.46 -5.18
CA PRO A 123 -7.38 -5.40 -6.32
C PRO A 123 -7.69 -4.74 -7.66
N LEU A 124 -8.49 -3.67 -7.70
CA LEU A 124 -8.81 -2.93 -8.92
C LEU A 124 -7.61 -2.11 -9.41
N VAL A 125 -6.92 -1.42 -8.50
CA VAL A 125 -5.69 -0.68 -8.82
C VAL A 125 -4.60 -1.65 -9.30
N ARG A 126 -4.45 -2.80 -8.62
CA ARG A 126 -3.53 -3.88 -9.04
C ARG A 126 -3.85 -4.37 -10.44
N ARG A 127 -5.13 -4.62 -10.75
CA ARG A 127 -5.53 -5.05 -12.09
C ARG A 127 -5.15 -4.01 -13.14
N HIS A 128 -5.40 -2.73 -12.86
CA HIS A 128 -5.04 -1.67 -13.78
C HIS A 128 -3.51 -1.57 -13.99
N ALA A 129 -2.72 -1.75 -12.94
CA ALA A 129 -1.26 -1.84 -13.05
C ALA A 129 -0.78 -2.99 -13.96
N ILE A 130 -1.50 -4.12 -13.98
CA ILE A 130 -1.23 -5.23 -14.92
C ILE A 130 -1.61 -4.83 -16.34
N GLU A 131 -2.78 -4.22 -16.52
CA GLU A 131 -3.27 -3.76 -17.83
C GLU A 131 -2.30 -2.73 -18.45
N LEU A 132 -1.65 -1.91 -17.62
CA LEU A 132 -0.61 -0.96 -18.03
C LEU A 132 0.79 -1.60 -18.22
N GLY A 133 0.96 -2.90 -17.99
CA GLY A 133 2.25 -3.59 -18.10
C GLY A 133 3.27 -3.21 -17.02
N LEU A 134 2.87 -2.47 -15.99
CA LEU A 134 3.72 -2.08 -14.87
C LEU A 134 3.92 -3.21 -13.87
N ALA A 135 3.10 -4.25 -13.96
CA ALA A 135 3.24 -5.40 -13.12
C ALA A 135 2.62 -6.64 -13.72
N ARG A 136 2.91 -7.76 -13.08
CA ARG A 136 2.38 -9.06 -13.47
C ARG A 136 1.96 -9.84 -12.25
N ARG A 137 1.02 -10.77 -12.47
CA ARG A 137 0.76 -11.81 -11.49
C ARG A 137 1.99 -12.70 -11.39
N ARG A 138 2.34 -13.11 -10.17
CA ARG A 138 3.42 -14.10 -9.95
C ARG A 138 3.10 -15.43 -10.64
N TRP A 139 1.81 -15.76 -10.71
CA TRP A 139 1.29 -16.91 -11.43
C TRP A 139 0.18 -16.48 -12.39
N PRO A 140 0.17 -16.96 -13.65
CA PRO A 140 -0.86 -16.62 -14.63
C PRO A 140 -2.25 -17.10 -14.18
N SER A 141 -2.31 -18.21 -13.43
CA SER A 141 -3.53 -18.74 -12.83
C SER A 141 -3.28 -19.22 -11.39
N LEU A 142 -4.34 -19.20 -10.57
CA LEU A 142 -4.32 -19.82 -9.25
C LEU A 142 -4.23 -21.35 -9.31
N LEU A 143 -4.49 -21.94 -10.47
CA LEU A 143 -4.41 -23.39 -10.67
C LEU A 143 -2.98 -23.89 -10.45
N VAL A 144 -1.97 -23.17 -10.92
CA VAL A 144 -0.56 -23.58 -10.77
C VAL A 144 -0.12 -23.66 -9.29
N PRO A 145 -0.26 -22.61 -8.46
CA PRO A 145 0.10 -22.71 -7.04
C PRO A 145 -0.77 -23.72 -6.28
N VAL A 146 -2.05 -23.90 -6.64
CA VAL A 146 -2.92 -24.91 -6.02
C VAL A 146 -2.46 -26.33 -6.35
N VAL A 147 -2.13 -26.61 -7.61
CA VAL A 147 -1.62 -27.92 -8.04
C VAL A 147 -0.27 -28.21 -7.40
N LEU A 148 0.63 -27.23 -7.31
CA LEU A 148 1.91 -27.38 -6.61
C LEU A 148 1.73 -27.64 -5.11
N ALA A 149 0.79 -26.94 -4.46
CA ALA A 149 0.45 -27.18 -3.06
C ALA A 149 -0.18 -28.56 -2.84
N ALA A 150 -1.05 -29.02 -3.74
CA ALA A 150 -1.61 -30.38 -3.68
C ALA A 150 -0.54 -31.44 -3.93
N ALA A 151 0.36 -31.22 -4.89
CA ALA A 151 1.45 -32.15 -5.20
C ALA A 151 2.46 -32.30 -4.04
N LEU A 152 2.52 -31.33 -3.13
CA LEU A 152 3.38 -31.36 -1.93
C LEU A 152 2.97 -32.46 -0.94
N VAL A 153 1.73 -32.97 -1.04
CA VAL A 153 1.26 -34.11 -0.24
C VAL A 153 2.08 -35.38 -0.52
N VAL A 154 2.57 -35.57 -1.74
CA VAL A 154 3.35 -36.77 -2.14
C VAL A 154 4.71 -36.87 -1.42
N PRO A 155 5.61 -35.87 -1.48
CA PRO A 155 6.88 -35.92 -0.75
C PRO A 155 6.68 -35.90 0.77
N TRP A 156 5.65 -35.20 1.27
CA TRP A 156 5.26 -35.24 2.67
C TRP A 156 4.89 -36.64 3.12
N TYR A 157 3.94 -37.29 2.44
CA TYR A 157 3.48 -38.64 2.77
C TYR A 157 4.62 -39.66 2.66
N ALA A 158 5.44 -39.60 1.61
CA ALA A 158 6.59 -40.49 1.45
C ALA A 158 7.57 -40.37 2.62
N THR A 159 7.81 -39.15 3.11
CA THR A 159 8.72 -38.90 4.24
C THR A 159 8.11 -39.35 5.55
N VAL A 160 6.82 -39.08 5.81
CA VAL A 160 6.12 -39.50 7.03
C VAL A 160 5.93 -41.02 7.09
N ALA A 161 5.59 -41.67 5.97
CA ALA A 161 5.43 -43.13 5.91
C ALA A 161 6.77 -43.86 6.12
N ALA A 162 7.87 -43.31 5.61
CA ALA A 162 9.20 -43.88 5.81
C ALA A 162 9.74 -43.58 7.21
N ALA A 163 9.56 -42.36 7.72
CA ALA A 163 10.20 -41.87 8.95
C ALA A 163 9.35 -41.97 10.22
N GLY A 164 8.03 -42.11 10.11
CA GLY A 164 7.10 -41.99 11.24
C GLY A 164 7.14 -40.59 11.88
N VAL A 165 6.78 -40.49 13.16
CA VAL A 165 6.81 -39.23 13.96
C VAL A 165 8.23 -38.90 14.46
N SER A 166 9.26 -39.36 13.76
CA SER A 166 10.64 -38.99 14.08
C SER A 166 10.96 -37.59 13.54
N TRP A 167 12.10 -37.03 13.96
CA TRP A 167 12.57 -35.69 13.57
C TRP A 167 12.41 -35.36 12.07
N PRO A 168 12.71 -36.27 11.10
CA PRO A 168 12.52 -35.99 9.67
C PRO A 168 11.05 -35.86 9.27
N GLY A 169 10.13 -36.60 9.90
CA GLY A 169 8.69 -36.49 9.67
C GLY A 169 8.12 -35.17 10.19
N ILE A 170 8.63 -34.68 11.32
CA ILE A 170 8.26 -33.38 11.89
C ILE A 170 8.73 -32.24 10.96
N ILE A 171 9.99 -32.26 10.49
CA ILE A 171 10.47 -31.26 9.52
C ILE A 171 9.65 -31.30 8.24
N ALA A 172 9.44 -32.49 7.66
CA ALA A 172 8.70 -32.63 6.42
C ALA A 172 7.30 -32.04 6.53
N SER A 173 6.64 -32.21 7.68
CA SER A 173 5.34 -31.61 7.97
C SER A 173 5.41 -30.09 8.07
N ALA A 174 6.39 -29.55 8.82
CA ALA A 174 6.59 -28.11 8.95
C ALA A 174 6.92 -27.43 7.60
N VAL A 175 7.85 -28.01 6.83
CA VAL A 175 8.24 -27.52 5.50
C VAL A 175 7.04 -27.58 4.55
N SER A 176 6.27 -28.66 4.57
CA SER A 176 5.11 -28.81 3.68
C SER A 176 4.00 -27.80 4.01
N PHE A 177 3.79 -27.54 5.30
CA PHE A 177 2.83 -26.54 5.75
C PHE A 177 3.26 -25.12 5.32
N VAL A 178 4.52 -24.75 5.60
CA VAL A 178 5.07 -23.44 5.23
C VAL A 178 5.10 -23.24 3.71
N ALA A 179 5.56 -24.24 2.96
CA ALA A 179 5.62 -24.16 1.50
C ALA A 179 4.23 -24.19 0.86
N GLY A 180 3.29 -24.97 1.39
CA GLY A 180 1.90 -25.00 0.93
C GLY A 180 1.20 -23.65 1.15
N ILE A 181 1.28 -23.10 2.36
CA ILE A 181 0.73 -21.75 2.64
C ILE A 181 1.45 -20.69 1.81
N GLY A 182 2.78 -20.75 1.72
CA GLY A 182 3.57 -19.83 0.92
C GLY A 182 3.20 -19.86 -0.56
N LEU A 183 2.88 -21.03 -1.12
CA LEU A 183 2.39 -21.15 -2.50
C LEU A 183 0.98 -20.58 -2.66
N LEU A 184 0.08 -20.79 -1.71
CA LEU A 184 -1.30 -20.28 -1.80
C LEU A 184 -1.37 -18.76 -1.58
N MET A 185 -0.59 -18.24 -0.63
CA MET A 185 -0.47 -16.80 -0.35
C MET A 185 0.35 -16.10 -1.42
N GLY A 186 1.53 -16.63 -1.77
CA GLY A 186 2.37 -16.14 -2.86
C GLY A 186 1.73 -16.34 -4.25
N GLY A 187 0.77 -17.26 -4.36
CA GLY A 187 -0.11 -17.48 -5.51
C GLY A 187 -0.92 -16.24 -5.89
N ARG A 188 -1.28 -15.43 -4.89
CA ARG A 188 -1.96 -14.14 -5.03
C ARG A 188 -0.99 -12.97 -5.16
N GLY A 189 0.31 -13.25 -5.08
CA GLY A 189 1.38 -12.27 -5.15
C GLY A 189 1.46 -11.61 -6.52
N PHE A 190 1.73 -10.33 -6.50
CA PHE A 190 1.93 -9.47 -7.66
C PHE A 190 3.37 -8.99 -7.64
N VAL A 191 4.00 -8.89 -8.80
CA VAL A 191 5.41 -8.52 -8.93
C VAL A 191 5.54 -7.39 -9.94
N PRO A 192 6.24 -6.29 -9.60
CA PRO A 192 6.48 -5.22 -10.54
C PRO A 192 7.35 -5.70 -11.72
N THR A 193 7.03 -5.23 -12.93
CA THR A 193 7.90 -5.42 -14.10
C THR A 193 9.15 -4.54 -13.98
N VAL A 194 10.04 -4.55 -14.97
CA VAL A 194 11.20 -3.63 -14.99
C VAL A 194 10.70 -2.18 -14.95
N ARG A 195 9.79 -1.82 -15.86
CA ARG A 195 9.12 -0.52 -15.88
C ARG A 195 8.37 -0.21 -14.57
N GLY A 196 7.70 -1.21 -14.00
CA GLY A 196 7.04 -1.04 -12.69
C GLY A 196 8.00 -0.72 -11.57
N ARG A 197 9.20 -1.29 -11.58
CA ARG A 197 10.26 -0.98 -10.61
C ARG A 197 10.80 0.42 -10.81
N GLU A 198 11.03 0.84 -12.05
CA GLU A 198 11.44 2.22 -12.36
C GLU A 198 10.42 3.22 -11.84
N VAL A 199 9.12 2.95 -12.03
CA VAL A 199 8.04 3.79 -11.48
C VAL A 199 8.03 3.80 -9.95
N ALA A 200 8.26 2.64 -9.33
CA ALA A 200 8.36 2.55 -7.86
C ALA A 200 9.58 3.31 -7.32
N GLU A 201 10.68 3.37 -8.07
CA GLU A 201 11.92 4.03 -7.68
C GLU A 201 11.92 5.55 -7.95
N ALA A 202 11.03 6.05 -8.83
CA ALA A 202 10.99 7.45 -9.27
C ALA A 202 10.55 8.48 -8.19
N GLY A 203 10.43 8.09 -6.91
CA GLY A 203 9.99 8.98 -5.82
C GLY A 203 8.48 9.28 -5.84
N PRO A 204 7.92 9.96 -4.81
CA PRO A 204 6.47 10.14 -4.64
C PRO A 204 5.82 10.91 -5.79
N ALA A 205 4.60 10.50 -6.17
CA ALA A 205 3.80 11.19 -7.18
C ALA A 205 3.23 12.50 -6.61
N GLY A 206 4.00 13.58 -6.70
CA GLY A 206 3.54 14.92 -6.36
C GLY A 206 3.79 15.30 -4.89
N PRO A 207 4.81 16.13 -4.59
CA PRO A 207 5.02 16.66 -3.24
C PRO A 207 3.94 17.67 -2.82
N GLU A 208 3.19 18.21 -3.78
CA GLU A 208 2.12 19.19 -3.56
C GLU A 208 0.79 18.58 -3.11
N GLN A 209 0.65 17.24 -3.20
CA GLN A 209 -0.59 16.58 -2.78
C GLN A 209 -0.71 16.61 -1.26
N GLU A 210 -1.93 16.87 -0.79
CA GLU A 210 -2.26 16.91 0.62
C GLU A 210 -2.65 15.50 1.07
N TRP A 211 -1.76 14.83 1.79
CA TRP A 211 -1.98 13.44 2.19
C TRP A 211 -2.52 13.39 3.61
N ILE A 212 -3.67 12.76 3.82
CA ILE A 212 -4.27 12.56 5.15
C ILE A 212 -4.15 11.08 5.57
N PHE A 213 -3.76 10.82 6.82
CA PHE A 213 -3.77 9.52 7.47
C PHE A 213 -4.76 9.52 8.63
N THR A 214 -5.68 8.55 8.60
CA THR A 214 -6.81 8.46 9.54
C THR A 214 -6.68 7.31 10.53
N GLY A 215 -5.60 6.52 10.45
CA GLY A 215 -5.42 5.30 11.25
C GLY A 215 -4.89 5.51 12.67
N SER A 216 -4.61 6.75 13.11
CA SER A 216 -4.14 7.06 14.47
C SER A 216 -5.27 7.17 15.51
N GLY A 217 -6.53 6.98 15.09
CA GLY A 217 -7.69 7.31 15.93
C GLY A 217 -8.03 8.80 15.94
N TRP A 218 -7.45 9.58 15.04
CA TRP A 218 -7.86 10.96 14.78
C TRP A 218 -9.09 10.97 13.86
N HIS A 219 -10.18 11.58 14.33
CA HIS A 219 -11.49 11.56 13.65
C HIS A 219 -12.05 12.96 13.38
N SER A 220 -11.44 14.02 13.93
CA SER A 220 -12.05 15.37 13.87
C SER A 220 -11.76 16.10 12.57
N GLY A 221 -10.70 15.74 11.84
CA GLY A 221 -10.21 16.51 10.70
C GLY A 221 -9.64 17.89 11.07
N GLU A 222 -9.71 18.31 12.34
CA GLU A 222 -9.25 19.63 12.77
C GLU A 222 -7.74 19.65 13.06
N ILE A 223 -7.05 20.61 12.43
CA ILE A 223 -5.61 20.84 12.58
C ILE A 223 -5.38 22.25 13.12
N GLU A 224 -4.67 22.35 14.24
CA GLU A 224 -4.26 23.64 14.80
C GLU A 224 -2.78 23.92 14.52
N PRO A 225 -2.40 25.17 14.21
CA PRO A 225 -0.99 25.53 14.10
C PRO A 225 -0.27 25.38 15.43
N ALA A 226 0.96 24.86 15.39
CA ALA A 226 1.83 24.77 16.55
C ALA A 226 2.01 26.16 17.18
N ARG A 227 1.66 26.27 18.46
CA ARG A 227 1.86 27.51 19.21
C ARG A 227 3.35 27.71 19.51
N PRO A 228 3.84 28.97 19.56
CA PRO A 228 5.19 29.27 19.99
C PRO A 228 5.48 28.66 21.36
N LEU A 229 6.44 27.73 21.42
CA LEU A 229 6.82 27.06 22.66
C LEU A 229 7.91 27.87 23.40
N PRO A 230 7.88 27.88 24.75
CA PRO A 230 8.81 28.65 25.57
C PRO A 230 10.25 28.11 25.54
N GLY A 231 10.45 26.85 25.13
CA GLY A 231 11.76 26.19 25.02
C GLY A 231 11.81 25.19 23.86
N ARG A 232 12.98 24.58 23.64
CA ARG A 232 13.08 23.40 22.76
C ARG A 232 12.26 22.27 23.38
N GLN A 233 11.36 21.69 22.61
CA GLN A 233 10.52 20.59 23.06
C GLN A 233 10.56 19.43 22.08
N GLU A 234 10.58 18.23 22.63
CA GLU A 234 10.36 17.01 21.87
C GLU A 234 8.86 16.74 21.80
N VAL A 235 8.36 16.56 20.58
CA VAL A 235 6.97 16.22 20.31
C VAL A 235 6.96 14.84 19.68
N THR A 236 6.13 13.94 20.20
CA THR A 236 5.96 12.58 19.65
C THR A 236 4.53 12.42 19.16
N GLY A 237 4.36 11.82 18.00
CA GLY A 237 3.04 11.55 17.44
C GLY A 237 3.09 10.85 16.09
N HIS A 238 1.92 10.50 15.60
CA HIS A 238 1.72 9.99 14.25
C HIS A 238 1.53 11.15 13.29
N VAL A 239 2.18 11.08 12.16
CA VAL A 239 1.96 12.06 11.09
C VAL A 239 0.58 11.78 10.52
N VAL A 240 -0.36 12.70 10.68
CA VAL A 240 -1.73 12.53 10.15
C VAL A 240 -1.94 13.31 8.87
N LYS A 241 -1.09 14.31 8.59
CA LYS A 241 -1.19 15.07 7.35
C LYS A 241 0.14 15.64 6.92
N ARG A 242 0.34 15.87 5.63
CA ARG A 242 1.40 16.75 5.12
C ARG A 242 0.90 17.52 3.89
N TRP A 243 1.38 18.75 3.73
CA TRP A 243 1.08 19.59 2.57
C TRP A 243 2.21 20.60 2.35
N ALA A 244 2.28 21.12 1.13
CA ALA A 244 3.16 22.22 0.77
C ALA A 244 2.31 23.43 0.35
N GLU A 245 2.70 24.63 0.79
CA GLU A 245 2.06 25.88 0.42
C GLU A 245 3.15 26.85 -0.07
N ALA A 246 3.16 27.13 -1.38
CA ALA A 246 4.23 27.85 -2.06
C ALA A 246 5.61 27.20 -1.79
N ASP A 247 6.46 27.84 -0.99
CA ASP A 247 7.80 27.36 -0.64
C ASP A 247 7.88 26.74 0.78
N ARG A 248 6.75 26.66 1.48
CA ARG A 248 6.68 26.20 2.87
C ARG A 248 6.09 24.80 2.95
N HIS A 249 6.65 23.98 3.81
CA HIS A 249 6.27 22.59 3.97
C HIS A 249 5.74 22.36 5.38
N TYR A 250 4.69 21.56 5.51
CA TYR A 250 4.02 21.33 6.77
C TYR A 250 3.73 19.85 6.99
N ILE A 251 3.79 19.44 8.26
CA ILE A 251 3.28 18.16 8.73
C ILE A 251 2.32 18.39 9.89
N ALA A 252 1.24 17.62 9.97
CA ALA A 252 0.38 17.58 11.14
C ALA A 252 0.67 16.30 11.94
N LEU A 253 0.88 16.45 13.25
CA LEU A 253 1.11 15.34 14.18
C LEU A 253 -0.11 15.16 15.09
N HIS A 254 -0.50 13.91 15.30
CA HIS A 254 -1.52 13.50 16.26
C HIS A 254 -0.89 12.62 17.33
N ASP A 255 -1.14 12.93 18.60
CA ASP A 255 -0.57 12.22 19.75
C ASP A 255 -1.30 10.92 20.11
N GLY A 256 -2.34 10.54 19.35
CA GLY A 256 -3.17 9.36 19.58
C GLY A 256 -4.29 9.54 20.62
N SER A 257 -4.41 10.70 21.26
CA SER A 257 -5.39 10.94 22.34
C SER A 257 -6.13 12.27 22.25
N SER A 258 -5.51 13.29 21.67
CA SER A 258 -6.05 14.61 21.50
C SER A 258 -7.17 14.62 20.47
N ALA A 259 -8.13 15.52 20.65
CA ALA A 259 -9.21 15.69 19.67
C ALA A 259 -8.67 16.25 18.34
N LYS A 260 -7.56 16.99 18.34
CA LYS A 260 -7.02 17.71 17.19
C LYS A 260 -5.59 17.31 16.90
N ALA A 261 -5.17 17.48 15.66
CA ALA A 261 -3.77 17.37 15.28
C ALA A 261 -3.09 18.75 15.30
N ILE A 262 -1.76 18.75 15.44
CA ILE A 262 -0.97 19.99 15.51
C ILE A 262 -0.08 20.09 14.27
N ALA A 263 -0.21 21.19 13.53
CA ALA A 263 0.60 21.50 12.36
C ALA A 263 1.94 22.12 12.74
N PHE A 264 3.01 21.60 12.16
CA PHE A 264 4.36 22.12 12.28
C PHE A 264 4.92 22.41 10.89
N GLU A 265 5.61 23.54 10.77
CA GLU A 265 6.44 23.82 9.59
C GLU A 265 7.70 22.97 9.63
N VAL A 266 8.11 22.43 8.49
CA VAL A 266 9.26 21.53 8.34
C VAL A 266 10.17 21.99 7.22
N GLU A 267 11.44 21.59 7.29
CA GLU A 267 12.38 21.77 6.17
C GLU A 267 12.07 20.77 5.03
N PRO A 268 12.38 21.10 3.76
CA PRO A 268 12.05 20.24 2.61
C PRO A 268 12.60 18.81 2.71
N GLY A 269 13.81 18.64 3.25
CA GLY A 269 14.38 17.30 3.47
C GLY A 269 13.52 16.44 4.39
N LEU A 270 13.07 17.02 5.51
CA LEU A 270 12.23 16.34 6.48
C LEU A 270 10.82 16.05 5.93
N TYR A 271 10.29 16.95 5.09
CA TYR A 271 9.03 16.75 4.39
C TYR A 271 9.05 15.52 3.46
N HIS A 272 10.19 15.26 2.83
CA HIS A 272 10.37 14.10 1.94
C HIS A 272 10.65 12.81 2.70
N ASP A 273 11.27 12.90 3.89
CA ASP A 273 11.61 11.73 4.71
C ASP A 273 10.40 11.15 5.47
N VAL A 274 9.42 11.99 5.77
CA VAL A 274 8.28 11.64 6.65
C VAL A 274 6.98 11.50 5.84
N LEU A 275 6.28 10.38 6.04
CA LEU A 275 5.00 10.10 5.41
C LEU A 275 3.86 10.03 6.44
N PRO A 276 2.61 10.34 6.04
CA PRO A 276 1.46 10.11 6.90
C PRO A 276 1.38 8.66 7.38
N GLY A 277 1.16 8.51 8.68
CA GLY A 277 1.12 7.24 9.39
C GLY A 277 2.47 6.76 9.91
N ASP A 278 3.56 7.47 9.64
CA ASP A 278 4.83 7.29 10.35
C ASP A 278 4.67 7.78 11.80
N SER A 279 5.25 7.04 12.75
CA SER A 279 5.42 7.48 14.13
C SER A 279 6.73 8.25 14.22
N VAL A 280 6.66 9.52 14.60
CA VAL A 280 7.83 10.39 14.67
C VAL A 280 7.98 11.01 16.05
N ARG A 281 9.25 11.18 16.45
CA ARG A 281 9.64 12.07 17.53
C ARG A 281 10.42 13.21 16.92
N VAL A 282 9.92 14.43 17.03
CA VAL A 282 10.50 15.63 16.41
C VAL A 282 10.96 16.62 17.46
N LEU A 283 12.05 17.34 17.18
CA LEU A 283 12.52 18.45 17.99
C LEU A 283 12.04 19.76 17.39
N VAL A 284 11.28 20.54 18.16
CA VAL A 284 10.68 21.80 17.70
C VAL A 284 11.50 23.00 18.18
N ARG A 285 11.72 23.99 17.29
CA ARG A 285 12.43 25.22 17.61
C ARG A 285 11.55 26.11 18.50
N PRO A 286 12.10 26.68 19.59
CA PRO A 286 11.38 27.66 20.38
C PRO A 286 11.03 28.88 19.52
N ARG A 287 9.86 29.46 19.77
CA ARG A 287 9.28 30.65 19.10
C ARG A 287 8.72 30.48 17.70
N SER A 288 9.32 29.66 16.82
CA SER A 288 8.81 29.49 15.45
C SER A 288 7.87 28.31 15.26
N GLY A 289 7.88 27.33 16.18
CA GLY A 289 7.08 26.11 16.01
C GLY A 289 7.60 25.22 14.85
N THR A 290 8.72 25.56 14.24
CA THR A 290 9.33 24.80 13.14
C THR A 290 10.01 23.55 13.68
N VAL A 291 9.76 22.39 13.07
CA VAL A 291 10.49 21.16 13.36
C VAL A 291 11.89 21.28 12.79
N VAL A 292 12.88 21.05 13.65
CA VAL A 292 14.30 21.20 13.31
C VAL A 292 14.94 19.85 12.98
N ARG A 293 14.42 18.76 13.55
CA ARG A 293 15.01 17.43 13.38
C ARG A 293 14.04 16.32 13.77
N VAL A 294 14.06 15.21 13.02
CA VAL A 294 13.49 13.94 13.47
C VAL A 294 14.50 13.23 14.37
N LEU A 295 14.10 12.96 15.62
CA LEU A 295 14.89 12.27 16.64
C LEU A 295 14.64 10.76 16.65
N ALA A 296 13.45 10.32 16.25
CA ALA A 296 13.11 8.93 16.04
C ALA A 296 12.04 8.82 14.96
N HIS A 297 12.14 7.79 14.13
CA HIS A 297 11.24 7.50 13.02
C HIS A 297 10.95 6.01 13.04
N ASP A 298 9.69 5.66 13.20
CA ASP A 298 9.24 4.28 13.16
C ASP A 298 8.12 4.16 12.14
N ARG A 299 8.37 3.35 11.11
CA ARG A 299 7.40 3.09 10.04
C ARG A 299 6.67 1.80 10.35
N HIS A 300 5.46 1.91 10.88
CA HIS A 300 4.58 0.76 11.03
C HIS A 300 4.06 0.32 9.65
N TRP A 301 4.17 -0.97 9.32
CA TRP A 301 3.66 -1.58 8.08
C TRP A 301 2.30 -2.24 8.32
#